data_AF-A0A1C5XVI2-F1
#
_entry.id   AF-A0A1C5XVI2-F1
#
_cell.length_a   1.000
_cell.length_b   1.000
_cell.length_c   1.000
_cell.angle_alpha   90.00
_cell.angle_beta   90.00
_cell.angle_gamma   90.00
#
_symmetry.space_group_name_H-M   'P 1'
#
loop_
_entity.id
_entity.type
_entity.pdbx_description
1 polymer ?
#
loop_
_entity_poly.entity_id
_entity_poly.type
_entity_poly.pdbx_seq_one_letter_code
_entity_poly.pdbx_strand_id
1 'polypeptide(L)' 'MNLLIRTLIVSICILFYVSYLHAQTNYYTTTKTFNESGYTYQCDIPPYNLVILYNKSNSSTGKVDEVRT' A
#
# COMPACT_ATOMS: atom_id res chain seq x y z
N MET A 1 -29.80 26.52 -4.86
CA MET A 1 -29.35 25.12 -5.09
C MET A 1 -30.29 24.18 -4.33
N ASN A 2 -30.99 23.29 -5.02
CA ASN A 2 -31.99 22.40 -4.42
C ASN A 2 -31.34 21.53 -3.33
N LEU A 3 -32.02 21.37 -2.18
CA LEU A 3 -31.52 20.57 -1.04
C LEU A 3 -31.14 19.15 -1.48
N LEU A 4 -31.91 18.54 -2.39
CA LEU A 4 -31.60 17.25 -2.99
C LEU A 4 -30.25 17.25 -3.73
N ILE A 5 -30.00 18.29 -4.52
CA ILE A 5 -28.76 18.43 -5.31
C ILE A 5 -27.55 18.62 -4.37
N ARG A 6 -27.72 19.36 -3.26
CA ARG A 6 -26.66 19.55 -2.25
C ARG A 6 -26.28 18.24 -1.59
N THR A 7 -27.27 17.46 -1.17
CA THR A 7 -27.05 16.17 -0.52
C THR A 7 -26.39 15.15 -1.45
N LEU A 8 -26.78 15.13 -2.73
CA LEU A 8 -26.17 14.27 -3.75
C LEU A 8 -24.69 14.60 -4.00
N ILE A 9 -24.33 15.88 -4.03
CA ILE A 9 -22.92 16.26 -4.23
C ILE A 9 -22.07 15.81 -3.03
N VAL A 10 -22.55 16.02 -1.80
CA VAL A 10 -21.84 15.62 -0.59
C VAL A 10 -21.67 14.10 -0.50
N SER A 11 -22.70 13.33 -0.84
CA SER A 11 -22.61 11.86 -0.82
C SER A 11 -21.58 11.34 -1.82
N ILE A 12 -21.53 11.91 -3.03
CA ILE A 12 -20.53 11.55 -4.04
C ILE A 12 -19.12 11.88 -3.54
N CYS A 13 -18.89 13.04 -2.94
CA CYS A 13 -17.59 13.40 -2.37
C CYS A 13 -17.13 12.42 -1.27
N ILE A 14 -18.04 12.01 -0.39
CA ILE A 14 -17.72 11.04 0.67
C ILE A 14 -17.37 9.67 0.08
N LEU A 15 -18.10 9.22 -0.95
CA LEU A 15 -17.82 7.95 -1.62
C LEU A 15 -16.42 7.90 -2.25
N PHE A 16 -15.99 8.98 -2.91
CA PHE A 16 -14.63 9.09 -3.46
C PHE A 16 -13.56 9.15 -2.37
N TYR A 17 -13.84 9.79 -1.24
CA TYR A 17 -12.90 9.85 -0.12
C TYR A 17 -12.67 8.47 0.51
N VAL A 18 -13.75 7.71 0.73
CA VAL A 18 -13.66 6.35 1.30
C VAL A 18 -12.96 5.38 0.35
N SER A 19 -13.22 5.47 -0.96
CA SER A 19 -12.54 4.61 -1.94
C SER A 19 -11.04 4.92 -2.06
N TYR A 20 -10.65 6.19 -1.96
CA TYR A 20 -9.24 6.59 -1.92
C TYR A 20 -8.51 6.00 -0.70
N LEU A 21 -9.13 6.05 0.49
CA LEU A 21 -8.56 5.44 1.70
C LEU A 21 -8.48 3.90 1.59
N HIS A 22 -9.46 3.25 0.95
CA HIS A 22 -9.49 1.80 0.81
C HIS A 22 -8.43 1.25 -0.15
N ALA A 23 -7.97 2.04 -1.13
CA ALA A 23 -6.90 1.63 -2.03
C ALA A 23 -5.56 1.38 -1.30
N GLN A 24 -5.39 1.89 -0.08
CA GLN A 24 -4.14 1.77 0.68
C GLN A 24 -4.00 0.46 1.45
N THR A 25 -5.08 -0.31 1.69
CA THR A 25 -5.01 -1.40 2.69
C THR A 25 -4.45 -2.73 2.20
N ASN A 26 -4.03 -2.86 0.93
CA ASN A 26 -3.75 -4.19 0.35
C ASN A 26 -2.49 -4.29 -0.52
N TYR A 27 -1.63 -3.28 -0.58
CA TYR A 27 -0.45 -3.34 -1.47
C TYR A 27 0.63 -4.34 -1.02
N TYR A 28 0.67 -4.65 0.27
CA TYR A 28 1.72 -5.47 0.89
C TYR A 28 1.14 -6.56 1.80
N THR A 29 0.02 -7.18 1.42
CA THR A 29 -0.60 -8.25 2.20
C THR A 29 -0.06 -9.63 1.86
N THR A 30 0.65 -9.76 0.75
CA THR A 30 1.24 -11.01 0.28
C THR A 30 2.67 -10.79 -0.18
N THR A 31 3.49 -11.84 -0.08
CA THR A 31 4.83 -11.85 -0.67
C THR A 31 4.74 -11.65 -2.17
N LYS A 32 5.46 -10.65 -2.69
CA LYS A 32 5.40 -10.26 -4.11
C LYS A 32 6.73 -9.68 -4.58
N THR A 33 7.07 -9.97 -5.83
CA THR A 33 8.16 -9.32 -6.56
C THR A 33 7.60 -8.24 -7.49
N PHE A 34 8.17 -7.04 -7.44
CA PHE A 34 7.85 -5.91 -8.30
C PHE A 34 9.00 -5.67 -9.29
N ASN A 35 8.67 -5.47 -10.56
CA ASN A 35 9.64 -5.17 -11.62
C ASN A 35 9.37 -3.77 -12.15
N GLU A 36 10.08 -2.78 -11.60
CA GLU A 36 9.84 -1.36 -11.85
C GLU A 36 11.07 -0.75 -12.52
N SER A 37 10.91 -0.13 -13.69
CA SER A 37 11.90 0.73 -14.36
C SER A 37 13.39 0.31 -14.22
N GLY A 38 13.69 -0.99 -14.42
CA GLY A 38 15.06 -1.53 -14.37
C GLY A 38 15.53 -2.04 -13.01
N TYR A 39 14.68 -2.02 -11.99
CA TYR A 39 14.93 -2.55 -10.66
C TYR A 39 13.91 -3.63 -10.29
N THR A 40 14.39 -4.64 -9.57
CA THR A 40 13.54 -5.70 -9.03
C THR A 40 13.46 -5.53 -7.51
N TYR A 41 12.27 -5.27 -6.99
CA TYR A 41 12.00 -5.20 -5.57
C TYR A 41 11.33 -6.49 -5.09
N GLN A 42 11.74 -6.97 -3.92
CA GLN A 42 11.10 -8.07 -3.23
C GLN A 42 10.38 -7.50 -2.00
N CYS A 43 9.10 -7.86 -1.87
CA CYS A 43 8.31 -7.65 -0.67
C CYS A 43 8.02 -9.01 -0.04
N ASP A 44 8.51 -9.25 1.16
CA ASP A 44 8.24 -10.46 1.94
C ASP A 44 7.32 -10.11 3.12
N ILE A 45 6.26 -10.90 3.28
CA ILE A 45 5.28 -10.76 4.36
C ILE A 45 5.39 -12.00 5.27
N PRO A 46 6.16 -11.93 6.36
CA PRO A 46 6.21 -12.99 7.35
C PRO A 46 4.91 -13.03 8.17
N PRO A 47 4.63 -14.13 8.89
CA PRO A 47 3.36 -14.36 9.58
C PRO A 47 3.03 -13.38 10.71
N TYR A 48 3.94 -12.47 11.06
CA TYR A 48 3.77 -11.47 12.12
C TYR A 48 3.46 -10.05 11.60
N ASN A 49 2.84 -9.94 10.41
CA ASN A 49 2.35 -8.68 9.80
C ASN A 49 3.42 -7.60 9.58
N LEU A 50 4.70 -7.98 9.52
CA LEU A 50 5.77 -7.06 9.10
C LEU A 50 5.82 -7.00 7.57
N VAL A 51 6.09 -5.82 7.01
CA VAL A 51 6.37 -5.66 5.58
C VAL A 51 7.87 -5.47 5.41
N ILE A 52 8.53 -6.42 4.75
CA ILE A 52 9.96 -6.31 4.42
C ILE A 52 10.06 -6.01 2.92
N LEU A 53 10.39 -4.76 2.57
CA LEU A 53 10.55 -4.32 1.18
C LEU A 53 12.01 -3.97 0.90
N TYR A 54 12.63 -4.66 -0.06
CA TYR A 54 14.03 -4.43 -0.40
C TYR A 54 14.31 -4.59 -1.89
N ASN A 55 15.37 -3.94 -2.37
CA ASN A 55 15.86 -4.15 -3.72
C ASN A 55 16.55 -5.53 -3.78
N LYS A 56 16.03 -6.43 -4.61
CA LYS A 56 16.51 -7.81 -4.74
C LYS A 56 17.95 -7.89 -5.25
N SER A 57 18.40 -6.90 -6.01
CA SER A 57 19.77 -6.79 -6.52
C SER A 57 20.77 -6.31 -5.47
N ASN A 58 20.30 -5.76 -4.35
CA ASN A 58 21.18 -5.32 -3.28
C ASN A 58 21.53 -6.51 -2.35
N SER A 59 22.77 -6.99 -2.47
CA SER A 59 23.35 -8.11 -1.70
C SER A 59 23.35 -7.89 -0.18
N SER A 60 23.25 -6.63 0.29
CA SER A 60 23.39 -6.29 1.72
C SER A 60 22.07 -6.20 2.50
N THR A 61 20.91 -6.25 1.83
CA THR A 61 19.60 -6.00 2.47
C THR A 61 19.05 -7.17 3.29
N GLY A 62 19.71 -8.34 3.28
CA GLY A 62 19.32 -9.48 4.11
C GLY A 62 19.68 -9.35 5.61
N LYS A 63 20.17 -8.19 6.09
CA LYS A 63 20.70 -8.05 7.47
C LYS A 63 20.42 -6.73 8.19
N VAL A 64 19.73 -5.77 7.58
CA VAL A 64 19.54 -4.45 8.18
C VAL A 64 18.04 -4.19 8.25
N ASP A 65 17.56 -3.92 9.46
CA ASP A 65 16.20 -3.54 9.83
C ASP A 65 15.24 -4.67 10.28
N GLU A 66 15.73 -5.52 11.19
CA GLU A 66 14.89 -5.96 12.33
C GLU A 66 14.78 -4.78 13.33
N VAL A 67 14.12 -3.68 12.93
CA VAL A 67 13.77 -2.63 13.90
C VAL A 67 12.49 -3.06 14.59
N ARG A 68 12.68 -3.84 15.66
CA ARG A 68 11.65 -4.19 16.64
C ARG A 68 11.01 -2.89 17.16
N THR A 69 9.72 -2.72 16.89
CA THR A 69 8.86 -1.78 17.64
C THR A 69 8.23 -2.51 18.81
#